data_AF-A0A6N4W7A4-F1
#
_entry.id   AF-A0A6N4W7A4-F1
#
_cell.length_a   1.000
_cell.length_b   1.000
_cell.length_c   1.000
_cell.angle_alpha   90.00
_cell.angle_beta   90.00
_cell.angle_gamma   90.00
#
_symmetry.space_group_name_H-M   'P 1'
#
loop_
_entity.id
_entity.type
_entity.pdbx_description
1 polymer ?
#
loop_
_entity_poly.entity_id
_entity_poly.type
_entity_poly.pdbx_seq_one_letter_code
_entity_poly.pdbx_strand_id
1 'polypeptide(L)'
;MTASASRRRLSGVLTVSALAAGSWAIGLGAAPTANASCVSAFGLGNSASCTSTLTTIAIALGSNAQAHADGQFSTAVALGDGALAGSYGWFSSATAIGPISGAVASDLGFAFAAGGSSSTHAGTSSGDLGNVAIAFGGSEAQAYGGNLNLAVSLFGNNSHVLSLGTGNAAFNVGNNNTVSAKGTFTSAANIFTDNSQVQTSPASVLSSTVNIIGHSNTVLVGNGPFAIAAALFQNGNLIVKDGPGININGLTVGGAAAVAKKKPTALSASAHHAARPAASTGGTGRAAAR
;
A
#
# COMPACT_ATOMS: atom_id res chain seq x y z
N MET A 1 -7.87 -29.87 -35.67
CA MET A 1 -9.18 -29.83 -34.99
C MET A 1 -8.99 -30.64 -33.72
N THR A 2 -9.00 -30.15 -32.48
CA THR A 2 -9.60 -28.97 -31.84
C THR A 2 -8.80 -28.69 -30.56
N ALA A 3 -8.30 -27.46 -30.37
CA ALA A 3 -7.62 -27.03 -29.16
C ALA A 3 -8.65 -26.65 -28.08
N SER A 4 -8.56 -27.26 -26.89
CA SER A 4 -9.41 -26.92 -25.75
C SER A 4 -8.70 -25.89 -24.86
N ALA A 5 -9.17 -24.65 -24.91
CA ALA A 5 -8.67 -23.53 -24.13
C ALA A 5 -9.31 -23.56 -22.72
N SER A 6 -8.51 -23.87 -21.69
CA SER A 6 -8.95 -23.79 -20.29
C SER A 6 -8.79 -22.36 -19.78
N ARG A 7 -9.89 -21.59 -19.80
CA ARG A 7 -10.00 -20.28 -19.14
C ARG A 7 -10.22 -20.50 -17.65
N ARG A 8 -9.20 -20.28 -16.82
CA ARG A 8 -9.39 -20.12 -15.37
C ARG A 8 -9.88 -18.71 -15.08
N ARG A 9 -11.17 -18.58 -14.84
CA ARG A 9 -11.78 -17.40 -14.22
C ARG A 9 -11.39 -17.38 -12.74
N LEU A 10 -10.62 -16.38 -12.31
CA LEU A 10 -10.51 -16.03 -10.89
C LEU A 10 -11.81 -15.32 -10.50
N SER A 11 -12.70 -16.06 -9.84
CA SER A 11 -13.83 -15.52 -9.09
C SER A 11 -13.50 -15.67 -7.61
N GLY A 12 -13.65 -14.60 -6.82
CA GLY A 12 -13.80 -14.72 -5.37
C GLY A 12 -12.94 -13.79 -4.52
N VAL A 13 -13.08 -12.47 -4.69
CA VAL A 13 -12.89 -11.52 -3.58
C VAL A 13 -14.21 -10.77 -3.44
N LEU A 14 -14.98 -11.17 -2.43
CA LEU A 14 -16.15 -10.44 -1.94
C LEU A 14 -16.52 -11.07 -0.60
N THR A 15 -15.96 -10.52 0.47
CA THR A 15 -16.53 -10.69 1.82
C THR A 15 -16.59 -9.32 2.49
N VAL A 16 -17.70 -8.64 2.21
CA VAL A 16 -18.57 -7.93 3.16
C VAL A 16 -17.89 -6.90 4.08
N SER A 17 -17.69 -5.69 3.54
CA SER A 17 -17.69 -4.46 4.32
C SER A 17 -19.15 -4.06 4.58
N ALA A 18 -19.73 -4.50 5.70
CA ALA A 18 -21.08 -4.15 6.10
C ALA A 18 -21.08 -3.03 7.13
N LEU A 19 -20.89 -1.78 6.69
CA LEU A 19 -21.32 -0.58 7.42
C LEU A 19 -21.74 0.49 6.38
N ALA A 20 -22.81 0.21 5.65
CA ALA A 20 -23.46 1.17 4.78
C ALA A 20 -24.97 0.88 4.73
N ALA A 21 -25.68 1.27 5.78
CA ALA A 21 -27.12 1.50 5.70
C ALA A 21 -27.34 3.01 5.81
N GLY A 22 -27.27 3.67 4.65
CA GLY A 22 -27.80 5.02 4.48
C GLY A 22 -29.32 4.98 4.50
N SER A 23 -29.93 5.80 5.33
CA SER A 23 -31.33 6.20 5.23
C SER A 23 -31.39 7.70 4.98
N TRP A 24 -31.38 8.08 3.70
CA TRP A 24 -31.74 9.42 3.26
C TRP A 24 -33.27 9.50 3.26
N ALA A 25 -33.84 9.99 4.35
CA ALA A 25 -35.25 10.40 4.38
C ALA A 25 -35.35 11.84 3.85
N ILE A 26 -35.82 11.97 2.60
CA ILE A 26 -36.18 13.26 2.01
C ILE A 26 -37.52 13.68 2.62
N GLY A 27 -37.45 14.49 3.68
CA GLY A 27 -38.59 15.19 4.28
C GLY A 27 -38.52 16.68 3.94
N LEU A 28 -39.47 17.14 3.13
CA LEU A 28 -39.70 18.55 2.80
C LEU A 28 -40.21 19.31 4.04
N GLY A 29 -39.37 20.14 4.65
CA GLY A 29 -39.78 21.01 5.77
C GLY A 29 -38.62 21.70 6.48
N ALA A 30 -38.42 22.98 6.15
CA ALA A 30 -37.76 24.08 6.87
C ALA A 30 -36.48 23.85 7.74
N ALA A 31 -35.40 24.50 7.28
CA ALA A 31 -34.10 24.84 7.90
C ALA A 31 -33.07 23.68 8.14
N PRO A 32 -31.84 23.78 7.59
CA PRO A 32 -30.81 22.75 7.78
C PRO A 32 -30.14 22.90 9.16
N THR A 33 -30.45 22.03 10.11
CA THR A 33 -29.73 21.98 11.39
C THR A 33 -28.45 21.16 11.26
N ALA A 34 -27.34 21.82 10.93
CA ALA A 34 -26.00 21.27 11.12
C ALA A 34 -25.68 21.27 12.64
N ASN A 35 -25.86 20.12 13.27
CA ASN A 35 -25.64 19.92 14.71
C ASN A 35 -24.46 18.97 14.91
N ALA A 36 -23.33 19.51 15.33
CA ALA A 36 -22.27 18.71 15.92
C ALA A 36 -21.84 19.36 17.22
N SER A 37 -22.28 18.74 18.30
CA SER A 37 -21.93 19.05 19.67
C SER A 37 -21.93 17.74 20.42
N CYS A 38 -20.73 17.25 20.71
CA CYS A 38 -20.53 15.95 21.32
C CYS A 38 -20.17 16.03 22.78
N VAL A 39 -20.54 14.96 23.47
CA VAL A 39 -20.08 14.63 24.80
C VAL A 39 -20.24 13.13 24.97
N SER A 40 -19.36 12.64 25.82
CA SER A 40 -19.27 11.28 26.25
C SER A 40 -18.78 11.26 27.70
N ALA A 41 -19.20 10.24 28.44
CA ALA A 41 -18.40 9.47 29.39
C ALA A 41 -19.34 8.51 30.13
N PHE A 42 -18.97 7.22 30.16
CA PHE A 42 -19.62 6.17 30.95
C PHE A 42 -21.08 5.82 30.58
N GLY A 43 -21.42 5.83 29.29
CA GLY A 43 -22.42 4.88 28.78
C GLY A 43 -23.81 5.39 28.41
N LEU A 44 -23.99 6.68 28.15
CA LEU A 44 -25.23 7.20 27.54
C LEU A 44 -24.89 8.04 26.32
N GLY A 45 -25.03 7.47 25.12
CA GLY A 45 -24.80 8.18 23.86
C GLY A 45 -25.85 9.27 23.64
N ASN A 46 -25.42 10.44 23.16
CA ASN A 46 -26.31 11.59 22.91
C ASN A 46 -26.96 11.54 21.51
N SER A 47 -26.44 10.73 20.58
CA SER A 47 -27.01 10.52 19.23
C SER A 47 -26.45 9.27 18.54
N ALA A 48 -27.02 8.88 17.40
CA ALA A 48 -26.48 7.80 16.54
C ALA A 48 -25.05 8.08 16.04
N SER A 49 -24.63 9.34 16.04
CA SER A 49 -23.31 9.80 15.60
C SER A 49 -22.29 9.91 16.75
N CYS A 50 -22.71 9.66 18.00
CA CYS A 50 -21.86 9.76 19.18
C CYS A 50 -22.18 8.63 20.18
N THR A 51 -21.44 7.52 20.13
CA THR A 51 -21.71 6.31 20.95
C THR A 51 -20.61 6.05 21.98
N SER A 52 -21.00 5.68 23.20
CA SER A 52 -20.07 5.28 24.27
C SER A 52 -20.73 4.25 25.19
N THR A 53 -19.93 3.31 25.69
CA THR A 53 -20.22 2.31 26.72
C THR A 53 -19.86 2.78 28.14
N LEU A 54 -20.18 1.97 29.16
CA LEU A 54 -20.00 2.29 30.59
C LEU A 54 -18.54 2.56 31.01
N THR A 55 -17.56 2.33 30.12
CA THR A 55 -16.12 2.50 30.39
C THR A 55 -15.34 3.16 29.24
N THR A 56 -16.00 3.82 28.29
CA THR A 56 -15.37 4.39 27.07
C THR A 56 -15.64 5.87 26.89
N ILE A 57 -14.88 6.55 25.99
CA ILE A 57 -15.13 7.97 25.70
C ILE A 57 -15.08 8.38 24.21
N ALA A 58 -16.19 8.86 23.62
CA ALA A 58 -16.32 9.32 22.21
C ALA A 58 -16.68 10.82 22.04
N ILE A 59 -15.96 11.70 21.32
CA ILE A 59 -16.40 13.11 21.15
C ILE A 59 -16.11 13.73 19.77
N ALA A 60 -17.14 14.13 19.03
CA ALA A 60 -17.07 14.76 17.69
C ALA A 60 -17.49 16.26 17.63
N LEU A 61 -16.87 17.18 16.87
CA LEU A 61 -17.37 18.56 16.66
C LEU A 61 -16.96 19.17 15.30
N GLY A 62 -17.96 19.56 14.52
CA GLY A 62 -17.90 20.00 13.11
C GLY A 62 -19.11 19.41 12.40
N SER A 63 -19.76 20.12 11.48
CA SER A 63 -21.02 19.68 10.86
C SER A 63 -20.91 18.25 10.33
N ASN A 64 -21.76 17.33 10.80
CA ASN A 64 -21.73 15.90 10.47
C ASN A 64 -20.52 15.10 11.01
N ALA A 65 -19.83 15.59 12.04
CA ALA A 65 -18.76 14.83 12.70
C ALA A 65 -19.35 13.65 13.50
N GLN A 66 -18.62 12.52 13.54
CA GLN A 66 -19.02 11.26 14.14
C GLN A 66 -17.92 10.71 15.05
N ALA A 67 -18.29 10.23 16.25
CA ALA A 67 -17.38 9.59 17.19
C ALA A 67 -18.01 8.31 17.80
N HIS A 68 -17.33 7.18 17.67
CA HIS A 68 -17.80 5.87 18.16
C HIS A 68 -16.77 5.25 19.11
N ALA A 69 -17.13 5.03 20.37
CA ALA A 69 -16.29 4.34 21.35
C ALA A 69 -17.01 3.10 21.87
N ASP A 70 -16.95 2.02 21.08
CA ASP A 70 -17.69 0.77 21.31
C ASP A 70 -16.83 -0.31 22.02
N GLY A 71 -15.55 -0.02 22.30
CA GLY A 71 -14.62 -0.96 22.92
C GLY A 71 -14.73 -1.11 24.45
N GLN A 72 -13.84 -1.89 25.06
CA GLN A 72 -13.63 -1.89 26.52
C GLN A 72 -12.44 -0.97 26.80
N PHE A 73 -12.67 0.07 27.60
CA PHE A 73 -11.68 1.12 27.88
C PHE A 73 -11.18 1.87 26.63
N SER A 74 -12.09 2.19 25.70
CA SER A 74 -11.76 2.78 24.39
C SER A 74 -12.02 4.29 24.33
N THR A 75 -11.35 5.02 23.42
CA THR A 75 -11.56 6.47 23.25
C THR A 75 -11.59 6.89 21.78
N ALA A 76 -12.53 7.74 21.35
CA ALA A 76 -12.72 8.21 19.98
C ALA A 76 -12.95 9.72 19.96
N VAL A 77 -12.31 10.55 19.13
CA VAL A 77 -12.67 12.00 19.09
C VAL A 77 -12.51 12.59 17.67
N ALA A 78 -13.46 13.35 17.13
CA ALA A 78 -13.45 13.82 15.73
C ALA A 78 -13.68 15.33 15.63
N LEU A 79 -12.88 16.14 14.94
CA LEU A 79 -13.09 17.60 14.91
C LEU A 79 -12.83 18.23 13.52
N GLY A 80 -13.91 18.53 12.81
CA GLY A 80 -13.96 19.06 11.43
C GLY A 80 -15.26 18.62 10.75
N ASP A 81 -15.73 19.36 9.75
CA ASP A 81 -16.98 19.00 9.05
C ASP A 81 -16.86 17.62 8.38
N GLY A 82 -17.70 16.67 8.78
CA GLY A 82 -17.68 15.29 8.30
C GLY A 82 -16.53 14.43 8.84
N ALA A 83 -15.86 14.83 9.93
CA ALA A 83 -14.82 14.02 10.55
C ALA A 83 -15.39 12.74 11.20
N LEU A 84 -14.65 11.64 11.17
CA LEU A 84 -15.03 10.32 11.71
C LEU A 84 -13.95 9.81 12.67
N ALA A 85 -14.32 9.43 13.88
CA ALA A 85 -13.46 8.70 14.82
C ALA A 85 -14.17 7.43 15.31
N GLY A 86 -13.52 6.26 15.22
CA GLY A 86 -14.09 4.97 15.63
C GLY A 86 -13.10 4.13 16.45
N SER A 87 -13.55 3.59 17.57
CA SER A 87 -12.71 2.88 18.54
C SER A 87 -13.39 1.59 19.01
N TYR A 88 -12.93 0.46 18.49
CA TYR A 88 -13.57 -0.86 18.50
C TYR A 88 -12.64 -1.96 19.08
N GLY A 89 -12.43 -2.01 20.40
CA GLY A 89 -11.58 -3.06 20.99
C GLY A 89 -11.15 -2.85 22.45
N TRP A 90 -10.28 -3.74 22.94
CA TRP A 90 -9.66 -3.64 24.27
C TRP A 90 -8.53 -2.59 24.29
N PHE A 91 -8.77 -1.49 25.02
CA PHE A 91 -7.95 -0.28 25.14
C PHE A 91 -7.53 0.38 23.81
N SER A 92 -8.49 0.58 22.89
CA SER A 92 -8.33 1.29 21.60
C SER A 92 -8.41 2.82 21.72
N SER A 93 -7.67 3.59 20.92
CA SER A 93 -7.96 5.03 20.79
C SER A 93 -7.85 5.58 19.37
N ALA A 94 -8.81 6.41 18.96
CA ALA A 94 -8.94 6.99 17.63
C ALA A 94 -9.21 8.49 17.71
N THR A 95 -8.56 9.36 16.92
CA THR A 95 -8.99 10.77 16.85
C THR A 95 -8.69 11.42 15.48
N ALA A 96 -9.62 12.20 14.92
CA ALA A 96 -9.56 12.72 13.54
C ALA A 96 -9.78 14.24 13.49
N ILE A 97 -8.94 15.04 12.81
CA ILE A 97 -9.04 16.51 12.87
C ILE A 97 -8.86 17.19 11.51
N GLY A 98 -9.91 17.82 10.98
CA GLY A 98 -10.01 18.49 9.68
C GLY A 98 -11.28 18.06 8.94
N PRO A 99 -11.74 18.81 7.92
CA PRO A 99 -12.92 18.37 7.17
C PRO A 99 -12.65 17.01 6.54
N ILE A 100 -13.65 16.13 6.57
CA ILE A 100 -13.66 14.79 5.97
C ILE A 100 -12.48 13.88 6.40
N SER A 101 -11.91 14.07 7.60
CA SER A 101 -10.86 13.19 8.14
C SER A 101 -11.44 11.97 8.86
N GLY A 102 -10.81 10.80 8.75
CA GLY A 102 -11.19 9.55 9.40
C GLY A 102 -10.09 8.93 10.26
N ALA A 103 -10.45 8.41 11.44
CA ALA A 103 -9.56 7.62 12.29
C ALA A 103 -10.31 6.43 12.88
N VAL A 104 -9.76 5.22 12.73
CA VAL A 104 -10.34 3.98 13.24
C VAL A 104 -9.29 3.17 13.98
N ALA A 105 -9.58 2.75 15.21
CA ALA A 105 -8.70 1.88 16.02
C ALA A 105 -9.44 0.65 16.55
N SER A 106 -8.76 -0.49 16.58
CA SER A 106 -9.22 -1.77 17.14
C SER A 106 -8.32 -2.21 18.32
N ASP A 107 -8.37 -3.49 18.71
CA ASP A 107 -7.70 -4.04 19.89
C ASP A 107 -6.25 -3.56 20.09
N LEU A 108 -6.02 -2.91 21.24
CA LEU A 108 -4.76 -2.27 21.63
C LEU A 108 -4.15 -1.36 20.54
N GLY A 109 -5.03 -0.79 19.71
CA GLY A 109 -4.68 0.01 18.54
C GLY A 109 -4.74 1.51 18.82
N PHE A 110 -3.94 2.25 18.06
CA PHE A 110 -3.91 3.71 18.07
C PHE A 110 -4.06 4.27 16.66
N ALA A 111 -5.06 5.14 16.42
CA ALA A 111 -5.23 5.82 15.14
C ALA A 111 -5.42 7.33 15.32
N PHE A 112 -4.64 8.15 14.62
CA PHE A 112 -4.80 9.60 14.68
C PHE A 112 -4.59 10.25 13.30
N ALA A 113 -5.55 11.07 12.84
CA ALA A 113 -5.59 11.68 11.51
C ALA A 113 -5.68 13.21 11.57
N ALA A 114 -4.98 13.96 10.72
CA ALA A 114 -5.16 15.41 10.62
C ALA A 114 -4.63 16.01 9.31
N GLY A 115 -5.31 16.77 8.46
CA GLY A 115 -6.73 17.07 8.26
C GLY A 115 -7.04 17.07 6.77
N GLY A 116 -8.21 17.58 6.34
CA GLY A 116 -8.62 17.64 4.93
C GLY A 116 -8.45 16.31 4.16
N SER A 117 -9.35 15.35 4.36
CA SER A 117 -9.32 14.01 3.71
C SER A 117 -8.24 13.04 4.23
N SER A 118 -7.72 13.27 5.44
CA SER A 118 -6.80 12.33 6.10
C SER A 118 -7.54 11.07 6.58
N SER A 119 -6.96 9.87 6.40
CA SER A 119 -7.58 8.60 6.83
C SER A 119 -6.59 7.75 7.61
N THR A 120 -6.94 7.26 8.80
CA THR A 120 -6.13 6.31 9.57
C THR A 120 -6.92 5.10 10.01
N HIS A 121 -6.33 3.92 9.90
CA HIS A 121 -6.91 2.67 10.37
C HIS A 121 -5.86 1.83 11.09
N ALA A 122 -6.08 1.54 12.37
CA ALA A 122 -5.21 0.75 13.22
C ALA A 122 -5.95 -0.50 13.72
N GLY A 123 -5.77 -1.60 12.98
CA GLY A 123 -6.34 -2.91 13.24
C GLY A 123 -7.69 -3.16 12.57
N THR A 124 -7.94 -4.44 12.22
CA THR A 124 -9.24 -5.10 11.91
C THR A 124 -9.10 -6.65 11.82
N SER A 125 -8.22 -7.25 12.63
CA SER A 125 -7.92 -8.70 12.80
C SER A 125 -7.13 -9.34 11.64
N SER A 126 -6.26 -10.35 11.86
CA SER A 126 -6.61 -11.68 12.38
C SER A 126 -6.05 -12.04 13.78
N GLY A 127 -5.63 -11.08 14.61
CA GLY A 127 -5.26 -11.35 16.01
C GLY A 127 -4.81 -10.13 16.80
N ASP A 128 -5.29 -8.95 16.41
CA ASP A 128 -4.60 -7.68 16.56
C ASP A 128 -4.31 -7.27 18.00
N LEU A 129 -3.05 -6.87 18.21
CA LEU A 129 -2.55 -6.14 19.38
C LEU A 129 -1.48 -5.15 18.90
N GLY A 130 -1.58 -3.89 19.33
CA GLY A 130 -0.49 -2.91 19.24
C GLY A 130 -0.29 -2.29 17.86
N ASN A 131 -1.31 -2.26 17.02
CA ASN A 131 -1.23 -1.61 15.71
C ASN A 131 -1.34 -0.08 15.84
N VAL A 132 -0.53 0.66 15.08
CA VAL A 132 -0.46 2.13 15.13
C VAL A 132 -0.54 2.72 13.73
N ALA A 133 -1.49 3.63 13.53
CA ALA A 133 -1.65 4.38 12.28
C ALA A 133 -1.66 5.89 12.54
N ILE A 134 -0.81 6.64 11.83
CA ILE A 134 -0.68 8.09 11.97
C ILE A 134 -0.65 8.72 10.59
N ALA A 135 -1.53 9.69 10.35
CA ALA A 135 -1.51 10.50 9.13
C ALA A 135 -1.58 11.99 9.47
N PHE A 136 -0.61 12.74 8.97
CA PHE A 136 -0.55 14.19 9.05
C PHE A 136 -0.42 14.80 7.65
N GLY A 137 -1.48 15.48 7.20
CA GLY A 137 -1.80 15.86 5.83
C GLY A 137 -3.01 15.09 5.28
N GLY A 138 -3.40 15.37 4.04
CA GLY A 138 -4.49 14.69 3.33
C GLY A 138 -4.06 13.35 2.75
N SER A 139 -3.65 12.41 3.61
CA SER A 139 -3.13 11.09 3.24
C SER A 139 -3.80 9.96 4.04
N GLU A 140 -3.63 8.73 3.56
CA GLU A 140 -4.12 7.51 4.17
C GLU A 140 -2.98 6.71 4.83
N ALA A 141 -3.19 6.26 6.07
CA ALA A 141 -2.29 5.34 6.78
C ALA A 141 -3.07 4.17 7.40
N GLN A 142 -2.69 2.95 7.06
CA GLN A 142 -3.38 1.71 7.42
C GLN A 142 -2.40 0.71 8.03
N ALA A 143 -2.65 0.28 9.26
CA ALA A 143 -1.94 -0.80 9.93
C ALA A 143 -2.91 -1.96 10.15
N TYR A 144 -2.84 -2.97 9.26
CA TYR A 144 -3.79 -4.07 9.18
C TYR A 144 -3.19 -5.45 9.45
N GLY A 145 -4.02 -6.33 10.00
CA GLY A 145 -3.72 -7.74 10.23
C GLY A 145 -2.61 -7.95 11.25
N GLY A 146 -2.65 -9.06 11.99
CA GLY A 146 -1.59 -9.42 12.94
C GLY A 146 -1.24 -8.33 13.96
N ASN A 147 -0.03 -8.42 14.52
CA ASN A 147 0.36 -7.64 15.70
C ASN A 147 1.50 -6.69 15.38
N LEU A 148 1.53 -5.55 16.08
CA LEU A 148 2.66 -4.60 16.09
C LEU A 148 2.98 -3.98 14.73
N ASN A 149 1.97 -3.66 13.93
CA ASN A 149 2.17 -2.93 12.69
C ASN A 149 2.16 -1.43 12.92
N LEU A 150 3.06 -0.73 12.23
CA LEU A 150 3.16 0.72 12.23
C LEU A 150 2.96 1.25 10.81
N ALA A 151 2.05 2.20 10.63
CA ALA A 151 1.84 2.94 9.39
C ALA A 151 1.84 4.44 9.66
N VAL A 152 2.77 5.16 9.05
CA VAL A 152 2.98 6.59 9.31
C VAL A 152 3.13 7.35 8.00
N SER A 153 2.29 8.37 7.80
CA SER A 153 2.43 9.35 6.72
C SER A 153 2.52 10.75 7.30
N LEU A 154 3.62 11.46 7.02
CA LEU A 154 3.86 12.81 7.51
C LEU A 154 4.09 13.77 6.34
N PHE A 155 3.61 15.01 6.47
CA PHE A 155 3.94 16.13 5.59
C PHE A 155 3.69 15.87 4.10
N GLY A 156 2.56 15.24 3.77
CA GLY A 156 2.19 14.96 2.39
C GLY A 156 0.70 14.79 2.17
N ASN A 157 0.29 14.97 0.92
CA ASN A 157 -1.08 14.76 0.46
C ASN A 157 -1.14 13.64 -0.56
N ASN A 158 -2.30 12.99 -0.62
CA ASN A 158 -2.65 12.00 -1.62
C ASN A 158 -1.73 10.77 -1.59
N SER A 159 -1.19 10.43 -0.42
CA SER A 159 -0.34 9.26 -0.22
C SER A 159 -1.10 8.14 0.49
N HIS A 160 -0.78 6.90 0.16
CA HIS A 160 -1.34 5.69 0.76
C HIS A 160 -0.24 4.88 1.43
N VAL A 161 -0.30 4.76 2.76
CA VAL A 161 0.68 4.02 3.58
C VAL A 161 -0.01 2.80 4.18
N LEU A 162 0.51 1.61 3.90
CA LEU A 162 -0.04 0.35 4.36
C LEU A 162 1.03 -0.49 5.05
N SER A 163 0.69 -1.00 6.22
CA SER A 163 1.45 -2.00 6.96
C SER A 163 0.53 -3.20 7.16
N LEU A 164 0.89 -4.38 6.62
CA LEU A 164 0.03 -5.56 6.59
C LEU A 164 0.78 -6.85 6.99
N GLY A 165 0.41 -7.45 8.11
CA GLY A 165 0.97 -8.72 8.59
C GLY A 165 1.43 -8.67 10.04
N THR A 166 2.64 -9.09 10.39
CA THR A 166 3.12 -9.05 11.78
C THR A 166 4.43 -8.29 11.89
N GLY A 167 4.47 -7.27 12.74
CA GLY A 167 5.68 -6.52 13.07
C GLY A 167 6.20 -5.66 11.92
N ASN A 168 5.32 -5.17 11.04
CA ASN A 168 5.74 -4.38 9.88
C ASN A 168 5.74 -2.88 10.17
N ALA A 169 6.58 -2.13 9.45
CA ALA A 169 6.65 -0.67 9.55
C ALA A 169 6.64 0.00 8.18
N ALA A 170 5.64 0.84 7.92
CA ALA A 170 5.53 1.64 6.72
C ALA A 170 5.63 3.14 7.08
N PHE A 171 6.54 3.87 6.44
CA PHE A 171 6.81 5.27 6.70
C PHE A 171 6.87 6.08 5.41
N ASN A 172 6.12 7.18 5.36
CA ASN A 172 6.09 8.09 4.21
C ASN A 172 6.29 9.55 4.64
N VAL A 173 7.11 10.26 3.86
CA VAL A 173 7.21 11.72 3.85
C VAL A 173 7.20 12.19 2.40
N GLY A 174 6.14 12.90 1.99
CA GLY A 174 5.95 13.42 0.62
C GLY A 174 4.58 13.08 0.01
N ASN A 175 4.35 13.48 -1.24
CA ASN A 175 3.03 13.49 -1.87
C ASN A 175 2.87 12.41 -2.95
N ASN A 176 1.62 11.98 -3.18
CA ASN A 176 1.27 11.05 -4.25
C ASN A 176 2.05 9.72 -4.18
N ASN A 177 2.37 9.26 -2.97
CA ASN A 177 3.18 8.05 -2.78
C ASN A 177 2.33 6.86 -2.36
N THR A 178 2.75 5.66 -2.76
CA THR A 178 2.20 4.41 -2.23
C THR A 178 3.30 3.66 -1.49
N VAL A 179 3.19 3.55 -0.17
CA VAL A 179 4.18 2.86 0.68
C VAL A 179 3.50 1.66 1.33
N SER A 180 4.07 0.46 1.18
CA SER A 180 3.41 -0.78 1.58
C SER A 180 4.40 -1.80 2.17
N ALA A 181 4.43 -1.93 3.50
CA ALA A 181 5.15 -2.99 4.20
C ALA A 181 4.22 -4.19 4.44
N LYS A 182 4.36 -5.24 3.65
CA LYS A 182 3.61 -6.50 3.73
C LYS A 182 4.52 -7.66 4.14
N GLY A 183 4.02 -8.55 5.00
CA GLY A 183 4.71 -9.79 5.39
C GLY A 183 4.96 -9.91 6.90
N THR A 184 6.12 -10.45 7.27
CA THR A 184 6.52 -10.62 8.67
C THR A 184 7.84 -9.91 8.94
N PHE A 185 7.84 -8.95 9.86
CA PHE A 185 8.98 -8.09 10.20
C PHE A 185 9.57 -7.37 8.99
N THR A 186 8.71 -6.77 8.16
CA THR A 186 9.13 -6.00 6.98
C THR A 186 9.08 -4.50 7.22
N SER A 187 9.86 -3.75 6.45
CA SER A 187 9.85 -2.29 6.49
C SER A 187 9.77 -1.68 5.10
N ALA A 188 9.03 -0.58 4.98
CA ALA A 188 8.93 0.23 3.79
C ALA A 188 9.07 1.70 4.17
N ALA A 189 10.07 2.39 3.63
CA ALA A 189 10.32 3.80 3.92
C ALA A 189 10.40 4.62 2.63
N ASN A 190 9.69 5.73 2.59
CA ASN A 190 9.72 6.68 1.51
C ASN A 190 9.93 8.09 2.10
N ILE A 191 11.04 8.73 1.75
CA ILE A 191 11.52 9.93 2.45
C ILE A 191 11.81 11.03 1.44
N PHE A 192 11.04 12.12 1.52
CA PHE A 192 11.14 13.30 0.66
C PHE A 192 11.07 12.98 -0.84
N THR A 193 10.04 12.22 -1.22
CA THR A 193 9.81 11.87 -2.62
C THR A 193 8.37 12.17 -3.02
N ASP A 194 8.12 12.22 -4.32
CA ASP A 194 6.78 12.33 -4.86
C ASP A 194 6.52 11.26 -5.94
N ASN A 195 5.25 10.90 -6.13
CA ASN A 195 4.78 9.99 -7.18
C ASN A 195 5.45 8.60 -7.17
N SER A 196 5.88 8.12 -6.00
CA SER A 196 6.68 6.90 -5.88
C SER A 196 5.90 5.73 -5.27
N GLN A 197 6.23 4.51 -5.70
CA GLN A 197 5.68 3.27 -5.16
C GLN A 197 6.79 2.49 -4.46
N VAL A 198 6.61 2.18 -3.18
CA VAL A 198 7.59 1.50 -2.32
C VAL A 198 6.89 0.35 -1.63
N GLN A 199 7.20 -0.89 -1.98
CA GLN A 199 6.39 -2.05 -1.53
C GLN A 199 7.22 -3.30 -1.25
N THR A 200 6.84 -4.04 -0.21
CA THR A 200 7.23 -5.45 0.01
C THR A 200 6.06 -6.41 -0.29
N SER A 201 6.37 -7.70 -0.48
CA SER A 201 5.40 -8.76 -0.79
C SER A 201 4.82 -9.37 0.49
N PRO A 202 3.54 -9.81 0.50
CA PRO A 202 2.96 -10.56 1.63
C PRO A 202 3.75 -11.81 2.07
N ALA A 203 4.56 -12.40 1.18
CA ALA A 203 5.39 -13.55 1.50
C ALA A 203 6.84 -13.17 1.89
N SER A 204 7.13 -11.88 2.08
CA SER A 204 8.44 -11.40 2.53
C SER A 204 8.61 -11.58 4.05
N VAL A 205 9.83 -11.92 4.47
CA VAL A 205 10.20 -12.02 5.89
C VAL A 205 11.48 -11.22 6.11
N LEU A 206 11.57 -10.42 7.17
CA LEU A 206 12.79 -9.66 7.52
C LEU A 206 13.36 -8.86 6.33
N SER A 207 12.49 -8.17 5.61
CA SER A 207 12.81 -7.49 4.35
C SER A 207 12.58 -5.98 4.44
N SER A 208 13.31 -5.20 3.65
CA SER A 208 13.25 -3.74 3.72
C SER A 208 13.25 -3.11 2.33
N THR A 209 12.41 -2.10 2.13
CA THR A 209 12.39 -1.30 0.91
C THR A 209 12.48 0.17 1.25
N VAL A 210 13.34 0.91 0.54
CA VAL A 210 13.66 2.30 0.86
C VAL A 210 13.70 3.15 -0.41
N ASN A 211 13.05 4.31 -0.39
CA ASN A 211 13.20 5.33 -1.43
C ASN A 211 13.50 6.66 -0.75
N ILE A 212 14.65 7.25 -1.07
CA ILE A 212 15.13 8.49 -0.45
C ILE A 212 15.46 9.46 -1.56
N ILE A 213 14.81 10.64 -1.51
CA ILE A 213 15.08 11.80 -2.35
C ILE A 213 15.03 11.45 -3.85
N GLY A 214 13.92 11.76 -4.49
CA GLY A 214 13.67 11.42 -5.90
C GLY A 214 12.20 11.50 -6.24
N HIS A 215 11.84 11.18 -7.48
CA HIS A 215 10.44 11.15 -7.90
C HIS A 215 10.14 10.04 -8.90
N SER A 216 8.90 9.55 -8.90
CA SER A 216 8.44 8.52 -9.84
C SER A 216 9.21 7.19 -9.77
N ASN A 217 9.74 6.82 -8.61
CA ASN A 217 10.43 5.54 -8.45
C ASN A 217 9.44 4.42 -8.09
N THR A 218 9.73 3.20 -8.55
CA THR A 218 9.03 1.97 -8.15
C THR A 218 10.04 1.02 -7.51
N VAL A 219 9.98 0.85 -6.20
CA VAL A 219 10.89 0.00 -5.42
C VAL A 219 10.12 -1.17 -4.83
N LEU A 220 10.37 -2.37 -5.35
CA LEU A 220 9.63 -3.59 -5.02
C LEU A 220 10.55 -4.63 -4.39
N VAL A 221 10.09 -5.22 -3.30
CA VAL A 221 10.68 -6.40 -2.70
C VAL A 221 9.69 -7.55 -2.82
N GLY A 222 10.08 -8.61 -3.52
CA GLY A 222 9.23 -9.78 -3.71
C GLY A 222 9.42 -10.85 -2.64
N ASN A 223 9.10 -12.08 -3.02
CA ASN A 223 9.07 -13.20 -2.09
C ASN A 223 10.48 -13.58 -1.63
N GLY A 224 10.62 -13.86 -0.34
CA GLY A 224 11.85 -14.41 0.25
C GLY A 224 12.29 -13.67 1.51
N PRO A 225 13.12 -14.32 2.34
CA PRO A 225 13.68 -13.68 3.51
C PRO A 225 14.84 -12.74 3.13
N PHE A 226 15.08 -11.70 3.91
CA PHE A 226 16.26 -10.82 3.80
C PHE A 226 16.45 -10.16 2.43
N ALA A 227 15.35 -9.70 1.83
CA ALA A 227 15.39 -8.92 0.60
C ALA A 227 15.41 -7.42 0.92
N ILE A 228 16.38 -6.71 0.38
CA ILE A 228 16.55 -5.27 0.53
C ILE A 228 16.55 -4.62 -0.85
N ALA A 229 15.66 -3.65 -1.08
CA ALA A 229 15.66 -2.84 -2.29
C ALA A 229 15.74 -1.35 -1.92
N ALA A 230 16.55 -0.57 -2.63
CA ALA A 230 16.59 0.87 -2.42
C ALA A 230 16.77 1.67 -3.70
N ALA A 231 16.05 2.79 -3.76
CA ALA A 231 16.29 3.88 -4.71
C ALA A 231 16.80 5.10 -3.93
N LEU A 232 18.00 5.56 -4.25
CA LEU A 232 18.67 6.69 -3.62
C LEU A 232 19.03 7.71 -4.70
N PHE A 233 18.46 8.92 -4.64
CA PHE A 233 18.74 9.99 -5.61
C PHE A 233 18.42 9.60 -7.05
N GLN A 234 17.33 8.84 -7.24
CA GLN A 234 16.91 8.33 -8.55
C GLN A 234 15.57 8.94 -8.95
N ASN A 235 15.31 8.98 -10.26
CA ASN A 235 14.03 9.41 -10.82
C ASN A 235 13.54 8.40 -11.86
N GLY A 236 12.27 8.02 -11.81
CA GLY A 236 11.65 7.17 -12.84
C GLY A 236 12.13 5.72 -12.88
N ASN A 237 12.81 5.23 -11.83
CA ASN A 237 13.47 3.93 -11.86
C ASN A 237 12.62 2.81 -11.24
N LEU A 238 12.69 1.63 -11.86
CA LEU A 238 12.17 0.38 -11.32
C LEU A 238 13.31 -0.41 -10.65
N ILE A 239 13.24 -0.55 -9.33
CA ILE A 239 14.18 -1.34 -8.53
C ILE A 239 13.42 -2.53 -7.94
N VAL A 240 13.77 -3.75 -8.34
CA VAL A 240 13.13 -4.98 -7.85
C VAL A 240 14.14 -5.87 -7.17
N LYS A 241 13.79 -6.42 -6.00
CA LYS A 241 14.54 -7.49 -5.36
C LYS A 241 13.65 -8.67 -4.99
N ASP A 242 13.80 -9.76 -5.75
CA ASP A 242 13.20 -11.06 -5.45
C ASP A 242 14.22 -11.98 -4.77
N GLY A 243 13.79 -12.68 -3.72
CA GLY A 243 14.65 -13.55 -2.91
C GLY A 243 15.68 -12.79 -2.05
N PRO A 244 16.53 -13.52 -1.30
CA PRO A 244 17.52 -12.90 -0.41
C PRO A 244 18.52 -12.01 -1.13
N GLY A 245 18.98 -10.93 -0.49
CA GLY A 245 20.04 -10.04 -0.99
C GLY A 245 19.62 -8.57 -1.05
N ILE A 246 20.44 -7.76 -1.71
CA ILE A 246 20.35 -6.30 -1.74
C ILE A 246 20.28 -5.84 -3.20
N ASN A 247 19.43 -4.87 -3.54
CA ASN A 247 19.45 -4.14 -4.80
C ASN A 247 19.36 -2.63 -4.53
N ILE A 248 20.43 -1.87 -4.76
CA ILE A 248 20.47 -0.42 -4.57
C ILE A 248 20.78 0.24 -5.91
N ASN A 249 19.87 1.05 -6.43
CA ASN A 249 20.05 1.75 -7.71
C ASN A 249 20.47 0.81 -8.87
N GLY A 250 20.04 -0.46 -8.84
CA GLY A 250 20.40 -1.49 -9.83
C GLY A 250 21.65 -2.31 -9.48
N LEU A 251 22.43 -1.92 -8.46
CA LEU A 251 23.51 -2.74 -7.93
C LEU A 251 22.94 -3.86 -7.06
N THR A 252 22.97 -5.09 -7.57
CA THR A 252 22.43 -6.26 -6.87
C THR A 252 23.54 -7.13 -6.27
N VAL A 253 23.45 -7.44 -4.97
CA VAL A 253 24.38 -8.29 -4.22
C VAL A 253 23.58 -9.35 -3.44
N GLY A 254 23.92 -10.62 -3.62
CA GLY A 254 23.24 -11.74 -2.94
C GLY A 254 21.94 -12.21 -3.63
N GLY A 255 21.62 -13.50 -3.45
CA GLY A 255 20.44 -14.16 -4.03
C GLY A 255 20.66 -14.80 -5.40
N ALA A 256 19.62 -15.48 -5.90
CA ALA A 256 19.60 -16.14 -7.22
C ALA A 256 19.91 -15.18 -8.39
N ALA A 257 19.65 -13.88 -8.23
CA ALA A 257 19.98 -12.86 -9.22
C ALA A 257 21.49 -12.49 -9.26
N ALA A 258 22.25 -12.75 -8.19
CA ALA A 258 23.69 -12.54 -8.18
C ALA A 258 24.47 -13.69 -8.88
N VAL A 259 23.81 -14.81 -9.15
CA VAL A 259 24.40 -16.02 -9.74
C VAL A 259 24.00 -16.25 -11.20
N ALA A 260 23.93 -15.20 -12.05
CA ALA A 260 24.02 -15.41 -13.49
C ALA A 260 24.27 -14.11 -14.28
N LYS A 261 25.53 -13.69 -14.40
CA LYS A 261 26.03 -13.28 -15.73
C LYS A 261 26.73 -14.47 -16.34
N LYS A 262 25.97 -15.50 -16.74
CA LYS A 262 26.51 -16.48 -17.68
C LYS A 262 26.78 -15.68 -18.96
N LYS A 263 28.07 -15.44 -19.22
CA LYS A 263 28.58 -14.80 -20.44
C LYS A 263 27.75 -15.33 -21.61
N PRO A 264 27.13 -14.47 -22.44
CA PRO A 264 26.35 -14.95 -23.57
C PRO A 264 27.26 -15.87 -24.37
N THR A 265 26.91 -17.15 -24.43
CA THR A 265 27.60 -18.12 -25.27
C THR A 265 27.41 -17.59 -26.68
N ALA A 266 28.47 -17.04 -27.27
CA ALA A 266 28.46 -16.61 -28.65
C ALA A 266 27.96 -17.80 -29.47
N LEU A 267 26.83 -17.62 -30.15
CA LEU A 267 26.35 -18.57 -31.14
C LEU A 267 27.49 -18.71 -32.17
N SER A 268 28.15 -19.86 -32.14
CA SER A 268 29.10 -20.26 -33.18
C SER A 268 28.35 -20.23 -34.50
N ALA A 269 28.66 -19.26 -35.35
CA ALA A 269 28.18 -19.23 -36.71
C ALA A 269 28.71 -20.50 -37.39
N SER A 270 27.82 -21.45 -37.65
CA SER A 270 28.10 -22.64 -38.45
C SER A 270 28.51 -22.17 -39.85
N ALA A 271 29.81 -22.28 -40.14
CA ALA A 271 30.35 -21.98 -41.46
C ALA A 271 29.85 -23.05 -42.44
N HIS A 272 28.87 -22.69 -43.28
CA HIS A 272 28.54 -23.49 -44.45
C HIS A 272 29.69 -23.36 -45.46
N HIS A 273 30.54 -24.37 -45.50
CA HIS A 273 31.44 -24.64 -46.63
C HIS A 273 30.61 -24.84 -47.90
N ALA A 274 30.55 -23.83 -48.75
CA ALA A 274 30.10 -24.00 -50.14
C ALA A 274 31.24 -24.64 -50.94
N ALA A 275 31.01 -25.88 -51.36
CA ALA A 275 31.90 -26.61 -52.26
C ALA A 275 31.98 -25.92 -53.63
N ARG A 276 33.21 -25.68 -54.12
CA ARG A 276 33.51 -25.28 -55.50
C ARG A 276 33.28 -26.47 -56.43
N PRO A 277 32.51 -26.33 -57.53
CA PRO A 277 32.63 -27.21 -58.68
C PRO A 277 33.59 -26.62 -59.73
N ALA A 278 34.20 -27.54 -60.45
CA ALA A 278 35.36 -27.37 -61.31
C ALA A 278 35.05 -26.76 -62.70
N ALA A 279 36.14 -26.39 -63.35
CA ALA A 279 36.25 -25.84 -64.70
C ALA A 279 35.56 -26.70 -65.79
N SER A 280 34.94 -26.03 -66.76
CA SER A 280 34.68 -26.60 -68.09
C SER A 280 35.36 -25.75 -69.16
N THR A 281 36.29 -26.38 -69.86
CA THR A 281 36.96 -25.92 -71.08
C THR A 281 36.11 -26.21 -72.31
N GLY A 282 36.14 -25.31 -73.30
CA GLY A 282 35.99 -25.67 -74.72
C GLY A 282 34.69 -25.26 -75.39
N GLY A 283 34.81 -24.45 -76.46
CA GLY A 283 33.71 -24.17 -77.38
C GLY A 283 33.94 -22.97 -78.31
N THR A 284 34.95 -23.05 -79.17
CA THR A 284 35.14 -22.15 -80.32
C THR A 284 34.17 -22.53 -81.45
N GLY A 285 33.50 -21.57 -82.09
CA GLY A 285 32.62 -21.90 -83.22
C GLY A 285 31.85 -20.76 -83.89
N ARG A 286 32.55 -20.03 -84.76
CA ARG A 286 32.12 -19.46 -86.06
C ARG A 286 31.10 -18.30 -86.18
N ALA A 287 31.56 -17.35 -86.99
CA ALA A 287 30.89 -16.25 -87.67
C ALA A 287 29.76 -16.65 -88.64
N ALA A 288 28.83 -15.72 -88.92
CA ALA A 288 28.57 -15.18 -90.27
C ALA A 288 27.42 -14.15 -90.28
N ALA A 289 27.63 -13.06 -91.03
CA ALA A 289 26.71 -12.34 -91.94
C ALA A 289 25.31 -11.92 -91.41
N ARG A 290 24.80 -10.70 -91.60
CA ARG A 290 24.85 -9.73 -92.70
C ARG A 290 24.45 -8.36 -92.14
#